data_AF-A0A4V1FXY0-F1
#
_entry.id   AF-A0A4V1FXY0-F1
#
_cell.length_a   1.000
_cell.length_b   1.000
_cell.length_c   1.000
_cell.angle_alpha   90.00
_cell.angle_beta   90.00
_cell.angle_gamma   90.00
#
_symmetry.space_group_name_H-M   'P 1'
#
loop_
_entity.id
_entity.type
_entity.pdbx_description
1 polymer ?
#
loop_
_entity_poly.entity_id
_entity_poly.type
_entity_poly.pdbx_seq_one_letter_code
_entity_poly.pdbx_strand_id
1 'polypeptide(L)'
;MLVVVGAIALAASSGAFDSSAADRGSTVETASDGSALLSLDYPNGEQIELESSNSDRGVLCIIFGPCDGFRYNDVEIVVFADNTSSQQLTVEEIDISIDNTDMIRGDQLRDETRNNGNEINAVLGDFKCPAERDGLFSRQQTEDSGTVTVWVKASDGNVTVELERDVEIDCVQE
;
A
#
# COMPACT_ATOMS: atom_id res chain seq x y z
N MET A 1 44.51 69.78 38.43
CA MET A 1 43.38 69.04 39.04
C MET A 1 42.13 69.70 38.49
N LEU A 2 41.29 69.12 37.64
CA LEU A 2 40.92 67.75 37.35
C LEU A 2 40.46 67.72 35.86
N VAL A 3 40.92 66.77 35.05
CA VAL A 3 40.43 66.55 33.68
C VAL A 3 39.33 65.49 33.77
N VAL A 4 38.09 65.82 33.42
CA VAL A 4 36.98 64.86 33.34
C VAL A 4 36.77 64.50 31.88
N VAL A 5 37.35 63.38 31.48
CA VAL A 5 37.10 62.70 30.20
C VAL A 5 35.90 61.78 30.41
N GLY A 6 34.73 62.20 29.93
CA GLY A 6 33.56 61.33 29.84
C GLY A 6 33.55 60.63 28.48
N ALA A 7 34.03 59.39 28.44
CA ALA A 7 33.88 58.52 27.28
C ALA A 7 32.45 57.95 27.27
N ILE A 8 31.64 58.37 26.30
CA ILE A 8 30.34 57.77 26.03
C ILE A 8 30.58 56.46 25.29
N ALA A 9 30.40 55.34 25.98
CA ALA A 9 30.37 54.02 25.37
C ALA A 9 29.09 53.88 24.54
N LEU A 10 29.22 53.95 23.22
CA LEU A 10 28.15 53.55 22.29
C LEU A 10 28.06 52.02 22.35
N ALA A 11 27.10 51.53 23.12
CA ALA A 11 26.67 50.14 23.04
C ALA A 11 26.14 49.90 21.63
N ALA A 12 26.92 49.22 20.80
CA ALA A 12 26.42 48.63 19.57
C ALA A 12 25.31 47.67 19.97
N SER A 13 24.05 48.02 19.65
CA SER A 13 22.94 47.09 19.72
C SER A 13 23.24 45.99 18.72
N SER A 14 23.81 44.89 19.21
CA SER A 14 23.71 43.60 18.55
C SER A 14 22.22 43.34 18.36
N GLY A 15 21.72 43.63 17.16
CA GLY A 15 20.46 43.13 16.68
C GLY A 15 20.60 41.63 16.70
N ALA A 16 20.22 41.03 17.83
CA ALA A 16 19.90 39.62 17.87
C ALA A 16 18.87 39.43 16.76
N PHE A 17 19.24 38.65 15.76
CA PHE A 17 18.26 38.06 14.87
C PHE A 17 17.34 37.28 15.78
N ASP A 18 16.20 37.88 16.11
CA ASP A 18 15.11 37.22 16.76
C ASP A 18 14.65 36.16 15.76
N SER A 19 15.14 34.92 15.95
CA SER A 19 14.57 33.76 15.31
C SER A 19 13.20 33.56 15.95
N SER A 20 12.26 34.46 15.63
CA SER A 20 10.85 34.16 15.75
C SER A 20 10.68 32.91 14.91
N ALA A 21 10.58 31.78 15.61
CA ALA A 21 10.40 30.46 15.07
C ALA A 21 9.34 30.57 13.98
N ALA A 22 9.79 30.50 12.73
CA ALA A 22 8.92 30.11 11.65
C ALA A 22 8.65 28.63 11.92
N ASP A 23 7.74 28.38 12.85
CA ASP A 23 7.10 27.10 13.05
C ASP A 23 6.28 26.87 11.79
N ARG A 24 6.98 26.41 10.75
CA ARG A 24 6.36 25.79 9.58
C ARG A 24 5.89 24.42 10.05
N GLY A 25 4.93 24.42 10.97
CA GLY A 25 4.15 23.26 11.29
C GLY A 25 3.41 22.89 10.01
N SER A 26 4.00 22.01 9.20
CA SER A 26 3.25 21.26 8.23
C SER A 26 2.24 20.47 9.05
N THR A 27 1.00 20.97 9.09
CA THR A 27 -0.09 20.21 9.70
C THR A 27 -0.25 18.99 8.81
N VAL A 28 0.22 17.85 9.32
CA VAL A 28 0.00 16.56 8.68
C VAL A 28 -1.44 16.19 9.03
N GLU A 29 -2.36 16.53 8.15
CA GLU A 29 -3.75 16.09 8.25
C GLU A 29 -3.82 14.68 7.67
N THR A 30 -4.12 13.70 8.52
CA THR A 30 -4.43 12.33 8.08
C THR A 30 -5.86 12.32 7.55
N ALA A 31 -6.03 12.32 6.23
CA ALA A 31 -7.31 12.08 5.59
C ALA A 31 -7.62 10.57 5.58
N SER A 32 -8.90 10.20 5.67
CA SER A 32 -9.34 8.83 5.40
C SER A 32 -9.08 8.47 3.93
N ASP A 33 -8.75 7.21 3.65
CA ASP A 33 -8.31 6.72 2.34
C ASP A 33 -9.28 7.06 1.19
N GLY A 34 -10.60 7.06 1.44
CA GLY A 34 -11.61 7.46 0.44
C GLY A 34 -11.71 8.96 0.13
N SER A 35 -10.98 9.83 0.85
CA SER A 35 -10.99 11.29 0.64
C SER A 35 -9.60 11.89 0.49
N ALA A 36 -8.57 11.04 0.41
CA ALA A 36 -7.23 11.44 0.05
C ALA A 36 -7.15 11.85 -1.43
N LEU A 37 -6.12 12.62 -1.79
CA LEU A 37 -5.87 13.00 -3.18
C LEU A 37 -5.63 11.78 -4.08
N LEU A 38 -4.96 10.78 -3.53
CA LEU A 38 -4.88 9.42 -4.05
C LEU A 38 -5.80 8.55 -3.20
N SER A 39 -6.94 8.12 -3.74
CA SER A 39 -7.84 7.21 -3.03
C SER A 39 -7.50 5.76 -3.28
N LEU A 40 -7.80 4.95 -2.28
CA LEU A 40 -7.68 3.49 -2.31
C LEU A 40 -9.07 2.89 -2.29
N ASP A 41 -9.31 1.95 -3.19
CA ASP A 41 -10.46 1.05 -3.13
C ASP A 41 -9.99 -0.38 -2.93
N TYR A 42 -10.75 -1.15 -2.17
CA TYR A 42 -10.45 -2.53 -1.81
C TYR A 42 -11.58 -3.43 -2.32
N PRO A 43 -11.55 -3.86 -3.60
CA PRO A 43 -12.68 -4.55 -4.23
C PRO A 43 -13.10 -5.83 -3.51
N ASN A 44 -12.15 -6.47 -2.84
CA ASN A 44 -12.34 -7.70 -2.08
C ASN A 44 -12.34 -7.48 -0.55
N GLY A 45 -12.44 -6.22 -0.10
CA GLY A 45 -12.32 -5.84 1.32
C GLY A 45 -10.88 -5.54 1.75
N GLU A 46 -10.74 -4.86 2.89
CA GLU A 46 -9.43 -4.54 3.50
C GLU A 46 -8.66 -5.80 3.94
N GLN A 47 -9.40 -6.89 4.14
CA GLN A 47 -8.91 -8.24 4.39
C GLN A 47 -9.51 -9.15 3.33
N ILE A 48 -8.67 -9.86 2.58
CA ILE A 48 -9.08 -10.68 1.44
C ILE A 48 -9.18 -12.12 1.88
N GLU A 49 -10.41 -12.64 1.96
CA GLU A 49 -10.70 -14.03 2.29
C GLU A 49 -10.76 -14.88 1.01
N LEU A 50 -9.80 -15.79 0.86
CA LEU A 50 -9.69 -16.75 -0.22
C LEU A 50 -10.42 -18.04 0.16
N GLU A 51 -11.71 -18.11 -0.17
CA GLU A 51 -12.57 -19.27 0.08
C GLU A 51 -12.39 -20.40 -0.95
N SER A 52 -12.41 -21.65 -0.49
CA SER A 52 -12.13 -22.81 -1.33
C SER A 52 -13.05 -22.97 -2.56
N SER A 53 -14.34 -22.58 -2.46
CA SER A 53 -15.33 -22.62 -3.55
C SER A 53 -15.07 -21.59 -4.62
N ASN A 54 -14.40 -20.48 -4.28
CA ASN A 54 -14.10 -19.38 -5.18
C ASN A 54 -12.76 -19.58 -5.91
N SER A 55 -12.09 -20.71 -5.70
CA SER A 55 -10.84 -21.02 -6.41
C SER A 55 -11.06 -21.21 -7.91
N ASP A 56 -10.19 -20.61 -8.73
CA ASP A 56 -10.20 -20.78 -10.19
C ASP A 56 -9.87 -22.20 -10.62
N ARG A 57 -9.12 -22.91 -9.78
CA ARG A 57 -8.74 -24.30 -9.98
C ARG A 57 -8.83 -25.06 -8.66
N GLY A 58 -9.91 -25.83 -8.56
CA GLY A 58 -10.09 -26.84 -7.52
C GLY A 58 -9.27 -28.13 -7.76
N VAL A 59 -9.13 -28.92 -6.70
CA VAL A 59 -8.26 -30.09 -6.60
C VAL A 59 -8.88 -31.32 -7.29
N LEU A 60 -8.90 -31.38 -8.63
CA LEU A 60 -9.19 -32.62 -9.37
C LEU A 60 -7.93 -33.52 -9.45
N CYS A 61 -7.63 -34.19 -8.34
CA CYS A 61 -6.40 -34.97 -8.13
C CYS A 61 -6.54 -36.48 -8.32
N ILE A 62 -7.45 -36.94 -9.17
CA ILE A 62 -7.82 -38.37 -9.13
C ILE A 62 -6.86 -39.25 -9.96
N ILE A 63 -6.08 -38.72 -10.93
CA ILE A 63 -5.41 -39.59 -11.92
C ILE A 63 -3.97 -39.22 -12.34
N PHE A 64 -3.50 -37.96 -12.34
CA PHE A 64 -2.29 -37.61 -13.13
C PHE A 64 -1.20 -36.67 -12.54
N GLY A 65 -1.19 -36.30 -11.25
CA GLY A 65 -0.08 -35.45 -10.77
C GLY A 65 -0.12 -34.99 -9.32
N PRO A 66 0.95 -34.30 -8.87
CA PRO A 66 0.99 -33.68 -7.55
C PRO A 66 -0.08 -32.61 -7.46
N CYS A 67 -0.90 -32.68 -6.41
CA CYS A 67 -1.90 -31.67 -6.12
C CYS A 67 -1.22 -30.35 -5.81
N ASP A 68 -1.35 -29.38 -6.71
CA ASP A 68 -1.24 -28.00 -6.29
C ASP A 68 -2.51 -27.65 -5.53
N GLY A 69 -2.37 -26.98 -4.38
CA GLY A 69 -3.48 -26.47 -3.58
C GLY A 69 -4.40 -25.52 -4.35
N PHE A 70 -5.33 -24.89 -3.64
CA PHE A 70 -6.33 -24.00 -4.24
C PHE A 70 -5.63 -22.77 -4.80
N ARG A 71 -6.03 -22.35 -6.01
CA ARG A 71 -5.40 -21.23 -6.71
C ARG A 71 -6.43 -20.15 -7.01
N TYR A 72 -5.99 -18.93 -6.90
CA TYR A 72 -6.74 -17.71 -7.13
C TYR A 72 -5.86 -16.82 -8.00
N ASN A 73 -6.30 -16.48 -9.20
CA ASN A 73 -5.55 -15.68 -10.15
C ASN A 73 -6.22 -14.33 -10.28
N ASP A 74 -5.42 -13.30 -10.59
CA ASP A 74 -5.93 -11.96 -10.87
C ASP A 74 -6.78 -11.38 -9.71
N VAL A 75 -6.43 -11.69 -8.46
CA VAL A 75 -7.10 -11.14 -7.28
C VAL A 75 -6.72 -9.68 -7.15
N GLU A 76 -7.69 -8.78 -7.28
CA GLU A 76 -7.48 -7.34 -7.10
C GLU A 76 -7.30 -7.02 -5.60
N ILE A 77 -6.09 -6.58 -5.24
CA ILE A 77 -5.70 -6.30 -3.87
C ILE A 77 -6.11 -4.88 -3.48
N VAL A 78 -5.72 -3.92 -4.31
CA VAL A 78 -6.05 -2.51 -4.12
C VAL A 78 -6.12 -1.80 -5.47
N VAL A 79 -7.07 -0.87 -5.61
CA VAL A 79 -7.22 -0.01 -6.80
C VAL A 79 -6.94 1.42 -6.39
N PHE A 80 -6.07 2.10 -7.14
CA PHE A 80 -5.71 3.49 -6.94
C PHE A 80 -6.51 4.39 -7.86
N ALA A 81 -7.11 5.44 -7.30
CA ALA A 81 -7.83 6.44 -8.07
C ALA A 81 -7.39 7.87 -7.73
N ASP A 82 -7.38 8.72 -8.76
CA ASP A 82 -7.05 10.13 -8.66
C ASP A 82 -8.28 10.97 -8.31
N ASN A 83 -8.28 11.52 -7.09
CA ASN A 83 -9.31 12.43 -6.59
C ASN A 83 -8.85 13.89 -6.55
N THR A 84 -7.74 14.23 -7.18
CA THR A 84 -7.35 15.63 -7.38
C THR A 84 -8.35 16.34 -8.29
N SER A 85 -8.45 17.66 -8.13
CA SER A 85 -9.26 18.47 -9.04
C SER A 85 -8.68 18.51 -10.47
N SER A 86 -7.37 18.25 -10.63
CA SER A 86 -6.69 18.23 -11.92
C SER A 86 -6.89 16.90 -12.67
N GLN A 87 -7.11 15.79 -11.96
CA GLN A 87 -7.14 14.44 -12.53
C GLN A 87 -5.88 14.13 -13.36
N GLN A 88 -4.72 14.53 -12.82
CA GLN A 88 -3.41 14.44 -13.47
C GLN A 88 -2.36 13.73 -12.61
N LEU A 89 -2.74 13.12 -11.48
CA LEU A 89 -1.83 12.23 -10.75
C LEU A 89 -1.45 11.06 -11.65
N THR A 90 -0.15 10.88 -11.80
CA THR A 90 0.43 9.72 -12.46
C THR A 90 1.22 8.94 -11.43
N VAL A 91 1.05 7.61 -11.43
CA VAL A 91 1.89 6.72 -10.63
C VAL A 91 3.31 6.75 -11.18
N GLU A 92 4.26 7.18 -10.37
CA GLU A 92 5.69 7.23 -10.72
C GLU A 92 6.39 5.91 -10.36
N GLU A 93 6.02 5.33 -9.23
CA GLU A 93 6.66 4.14 -8.66
C GLU A 93 5.66 3.34 -7.82
N ILE A 94 5.73 2.01 -7.93
CA ILE A 94 5.01 1.06 -7.07
C ILE A 94 6.00 -0.02 -6.66
N ASP A 95 6.10 -0.25 -5.36
CA ASP A 95 6.81 -1.38 -4.77
C ASP A 95 5.81 -2.29 -4.07
N ILE A 96 5.88 -3.58 -4.36
CA ILE A 96 4.98 -4.59 -3.79
C ILE A 96 5.82 -5.69 -3.15
N SER A 97 5.47 -6.07 -1.93
CA SER A 97 6.10 -7.18 -1.23
C SER A 97 5.08 -8.00 -0.46
N ILE A 98 5.45 -9.25 -0.14
CA ILE A 98 4.64 -10.12 0.71
C ILE A 98 5.55 -10.77 1.75
N ASP A 99 5.02 -10.96 2.96
CA ASP A 99 5.72 -11.63 4.06
C ASP A 99 5.69 -13.17 3.95
N ASN A 100 4.63 -13.74 3.35
CA ASN A 100 4.42 -15.17 3.17
C ASN A 100 4.57 -15.59 1.71
N THR A 101 5.81 -15.90 1.30
CA THR A 101 6.12 -16.32 -0.08
C THR A 101 5.61 -17.71 -0.42
N ASP A 102 5.07 -18.49 0.52
CA ASP A 102 4.47 -19.80 0.20
C ASP A 102 3.05 -19.64 -0.39
N MET A 103 2.39 -18.51 -0.11
CA MET A 103 1.08 -18.13 -0.64
C MET A 103 1.14 -17.56 -2.06
N ILE A 104 2.32 -17.19 -2.57
CA ILE A 104 2.52 -16.72 -3.94
C ILE A 104 3.61 -17.54 -4.62
N ARG A 105 3.61 -17.68 -5.95
CA ARG A 105 4.73 -18.33 -6.67
C ARG A 105 5.53 -17.33 -7.47
N GLY A 106 6.55 -16.73 -6.86
CA GLY A 106 7.48 -15.83 -7.55
C GLY A 106 6.85 -14.47 -7.87
N ASP A 107 7.02 -13.97 -9.10
CA ASP A 107 6.58 -12.63 -9.55
C ASP A 107 5.08 -12.56 -9.85
N GLN A 108 4.24 -13.09 -8.94
CA GLN A 108 2.79 -13.17 -9.12
C GLN A 108 2.02 -11.95 -8.60
N LEU A 109 2.70 -11.06 -7.88
CA LEU A 109 2.21 -9.73 -7.57
C LEU A 109 2.63 -8.79 -8.70
N ARG A 110 1.70 -7.99 -9.20
CA ARG A 110 1.93 -7.07 -10.31
C ARG A 110 1.03 -5.85 -10.20
N ASP A 111 1.51 -4.74 -10.73
CA ASP A 111 0.67 -3.57 -10.96
C ASP A 111 0.10 -3.58 -12.39
N GLU A 112 -1.08 -2.99 -12.56
CA GLU A 112 -1.75 -2.83 -13.84
C GLU A 112 -2.25 -1.39 -13.97
N THR A 113 -1.67 -0.65 -14.90
CA THR A 113 -2.15 0.70 -15.22
C THR A 113 -3.59 0.65 -15.74
N ARG A 114 -4.49 1.34 -15.05
CA ARG A 114 -5.89 1.49 -15.45
C ARG A 114 -6.07 2.87 -16.12
N ASN A 115 -6.98 2.92 -17.08
CA ASN A 115 -7.33 4.16 -17.79
C ASN A 115 -8.87 4.31 -17.84
N ASN A 116 -9.52 3.92 -16.75
CA ASN A 116 -10.97 3.88 -16.64
C ASN A 116 -11.46 4.93 -15.64
N GLY A 117 -11.93 6.07 -16.15
CA GLY A 117 -12.39 7.16 -15.29
C GLY A 117 -11.25 7.77 -14.47
N ASN A 118 -11.37 7.71 -13.14
CA ASN A 118 -10.36 8.18 -12.20
C ASN A 118 -9.40 7.09 -11.70
N GLU A 119 -9.60 5.82 -12.06
CA GLU A 119 -8.68 4.73 -11.72
C GLU A 119 -7.40 4.86 -12.53
N ILE A 120 -6.25 4.94 -11.85
CA ILE A 120 -4.94 5.16 -12.48
C ILE A 120 -4.04 3.92 -12.44
N ASN A 121 -4.20 3.05 -11.45
CA ASN A 121 -3.45 1.79 -11.34
C ASN A 121 -4.18 0.82 -10.40
N ALA A 122 -3.91 -0.48 -10.49
CA ALA A 122 -4.40 -1.51 -9.59
C ALA A 122 -3.28 -2.50 -9.29
N VAL A 123 -3.23 -3.03 -8.05
CA VAL A 123 -2.35 -4.13 -7.69
C VAL A 123 -3.13 -5.43 -7.72
N LEU A 124 -2.61 -6.41 -8.46
CA LEU A 124 -3.19 -7.74 -8.57
C LEU A 124 -2.21 -8.79 -8.06
N GLY A 125 -2.74 -9.87 -7.52
CA GLY A 125 -1.97 -11.02 -7.07
C GLY A 125 -2.57 -12.33 -7.54
N ASP A 126 -1.69 -13.29 -7.85
CA ASP A 126 -2.09 -14.69 -7.90
C ASP A 126 -1.67 -15.38 -6.59
N PHE A 127 -2.63 -16.01 -5.91
CA PHE A 127 -2.46 -16.64 -4.63
C PHE A 127 -2.69 -18.15 -4.70
N LYS A 128 -2.08 -18.84 -3.74
CA LYS A 128 -2.20 -20.27 -3.56
C LYS A 128 -2.38 -20.60 -2.09
N CYS A 129 -3.50 -21.23 -1.78
CA CYS A 129 -3.76 -21.76 -0.45
C CYS A 129 -3.35 -23.23 -0.33
N PRO A 130 -2.76 -23.64 0.81
CA PRO A 130 -2.42 -25.03 1.06
C PRO A 130 -3.67 -25.91 1.12
N ALA A 131 -3.50 -27.19 0.81
CA ALA A 131 -4.59 -28.16 0.82
C ALA A 131 -4.15 -29.49 1.46
N GLU A 132 -4.85 -29.89 2.51
CA GLU A 132 -4.67 -31.16 3.17
C GLU A 132 -5.62 -32.23 2.64
N ARG A 133 -5.22 -33.49 2.82
CA ARG A 133 -6.00 -34.62 2.34
C ARG A 133 -7.11 -34.93 3.34
N ASP A 134 -8.36 -34.71 2.93
CA ASP A 134 -9.55 -35.11 3.68
C ASP A 134 -10.12 -36.39 3.04
N GLY A 135 -9.61 -37.56 3.41
CA GLY A 135 -10.10 -38.85 2.88
C GLY A 135 -9.43 -39.34 1.59
N LEU A 136 -10.03 -40.35 0.95
CA LEU A 136 -9.35 -41.09 -0.13
C LEU A 136 -9.24 -40.28 -1.43
N PHE A 137 -10.23 -39.43 -1.72
CA PHE A 137 -10.39 -38.67 -2.97
C PHE A 137 -10.65 -37.17 -2.78
N SER A 138 -10.84 -36.70 -1.55
CA SER A 138 -11.11 -35.30 -1.24
C SER A 138 -9.90 -34.62 -0.61
N ARG A 139 -9.81 -33.31 -0.82
CA ARG A 139 -8.88 -32.40 -0.16
C ARG A 139 -9.65 -31.20 0.34
N GLN A 140 -9.24 -30.70 1.49
CA GLN A 140 -9.79 -29.51 2.09
C GLN A 140 -8.70 -28.44 2.10
N GLN A 141 -9.10 -27.19 1.87
CA GLN A 141 -8.18 -26.06 2.06
C GLN A 141 -7.74 -26.01 3.52
N THR A 142 -6.49 -25.64 3.77
CA THR A 142 -6.00 -25.40 5.12
C THR A 142 -5.86 -23.90 5.31
N GLU A 143 -6.08 -23.45 6.54
CA GLU A 143 -5.90 -22.05 6.90
C GLU A 143 -4.43 -21.65 6.75
N ASP A 144 -4.22 -20.47 6.17
CA ASP A 144 -2.91 -19.84 5.96
C ASP A 144 -3.15 -18.34 5.76
N SER A 145 -2.15 -17.51 6.05
CA SER A 145 -2.32 -16.05 6.03
C SER A 145 -1.04 -15.35 5.60
N GLY A 146 -1.17 -14.23 4.91
CA GLY A 146 -0.04 -13.42 4.46
C GLY A 146 -0.43 -11.97 4.31
N THR A 147 0.54 -11.08 4.46
CA THR A 147 0.38 -9.63 4.34
C THR A 147 1.05 -9.17 3.07
N VAL A 148 0.29 -8.52 2.19
CA VAL A 148 0.84 -7.81 1.02
C VAL A 148 1.03 -6.35 1.41
N THR A 149 2.28 -5.91 1.40
CA THR A 149 2.64 -4.50 1.59
C THR A 149 2.79 -3.83 0.23
N VAL A 150 2.01 -2.78 0.01
CA VAL A 150 2.00 -1.97 -1.21
C VAL A 150 2.48 -0.56 -0.86
N TRP A 151 3.58 -0.15 -1.47
CA TRP A 151 4.06 1.22 -1.45
C TRP A 151 3.86 1.86 -2.82
N VAL A 152 3.29 3.06 -2.85
CA VAL A 152 3.02 3.80 -4.09
C VAL A 152 3.44 5.25 -3.97
N LYS A 153 4.00 5.76 -5.05
CA LYS A 153 4.29 7.17 -5.25
C LYS A 153 3.57 7.68 -6.49
N ALA A 154 2.75 8.71 -6.30
CA ALA A 154 2.03 9.38 -7.38
C ALA A 154 2.27 10.89 -7.37
N SER A 155 2.31 11.51 -8.54
CA SER A 155 2.64 12.93 -8.69
C SER A 155 1.95 13.56 -9.90
N ASP A 156 1.58 14.84 -9.79
CA ASP A 156 1.14 15.69 -10.92
C ASP A 156 2.14 16.82 -11.22
N GLY A 157 3.33 16.76 -10.60
CA GLY A 157 4.38 17.77 -10.67
C GLY A 157 4.23 18.95 -9.69
N ASN A 158 3.03 19.18 -9.13
CA ASN A 158 2.80 20.17 -8.07
C ASN A 158 2.60 19.50 -6.71
N VAL A 159 1.94 18.35 -6.72
CA VAL A 159 1.66 17.53 -5.54
C VAL A 159 2.30 16.16 -5.74
N THR A 160 2.95 15.66 -4.69
CA THR A 160 3.45 14.29 -4.61
C THR A 160 2.79 13.62 -3.42
N VAL A 161 2.24 12.42 -3.65
CA VAL A 161 1.62 11.58 -2.63
C VAL A 161 2.44 10.29 -2.54
N GLU A 162 2.89 9.98 -1.33
CA GLU A 162 3.55 8.72 -1.00
C GLU A 162 2.69 7.99 0.02
N LEU A 163 2.42 6.72 -0.23
CA LEU A 163 1.49 5.92 0.55
C LEU A 163 2.04 4.50 0.70
N GLU A 164 1.97 3.97 1.91
CA GLU A 164 2.28 2.58 2.23
C GLU A 164 1.06 1.94 2.90
N ARG A 165 0.66 0.75 2.45
CA ARG A 165 -0.49 0.02 2.98
C ARG A 165 -0.19 -1.47 3.06
N ASP A 166 -0.64 -2.07 4.14
CA ASP A 166 -0.63 -3.52 4.36
C ASP A 166 -2.05 -4.06 4.12
N VAL A 167 -2.15 -5.14 3.36
CA VAL A 167 -3.41 -5.84 3.07
C VAL A 167 -3.26 -7.30 3.49
N GLU A 168 -4.15 -7.75 4.38
CA GLU A 168 -4.17 -9.13 4.87
C GLU A 168 -4.88 -10.04 3.85
N ILE A 169 -4.27 -11.19 3.57
CA ILE A 169 -4.77 -12.23 2.67
C ILE A 169 -4.90 -13.51 3.49
N ASP A 170 -6.10 -14.07 3.57
CA ASP A 170 -6.39 -15.26 4.38
C ASP A 170 -6.98 -16.38 3.54
N CYS A 171 -6.41 -17.57 3.70
CA CYS A 171 -7.01 -18.81 3.24
C CYS A 171 -8.00 -19.29 4.30
N VAL A 172 -9.29 -19.36 3.96
CA VAL A 172 -10.34 -19.80 4.91
C VAL A 172 -10.99 -21.10 4.45
N GLN A 173 -11.42 -21.93 5.41
CA GLN A 173 -12.25 -23.10 5.12
C GLN A 173 -13.71 -22.66 5.05
N GLU A 174 -14.42 -23.04 3.98
CA GLU A 174 -15.88 -22.89 3.93
C GLU A 174 -16.64 -23.92 4.76
#